data_AF-A0A966IH75-F1
#
_entry.id   AF-A0A966IH75-F1
#
_cell.length_a   1.000
_cell.length_b   1.000
_cell.length_c   1.000
_cell.angle_alpha   90.00
_cell.angle_beta   90.00
_cell.angle_gamma   90.00
#
_symmetry.space_group_name_H-M   'P 1'
#
loop_
_entity.id
_entity.type
_entity.pdbx_description
1 polymer ?
#
loop_
_entity_poly.entity_id
_entity_poly.type
_entity_poly.pdbx_seq_one_letter_code
_entity_poly.pdbx_strand_id
1 'polypeptide(L)'
;MSIDLVTLQYHLMDIFLKVIYQVSCHTAVSSDGYIFEGHIPSEYITQFLTEKPANALGLSVPGMPHGSPGMEVGNHFMPYDVLVLYKDGTSKVYAQVNR
;
A
#
# COMPACT_ATOMS: atom_id res chain seq x y z
N MET A 1 -27.46 -11.00 -3.12
CA MET A 1 -26.46 -11.33 -2.08
C MET A 1 -26.29 -10.09 -1.22
N SER A 2 -26.97 -10.01 -0.08
CA SER A 2 -26.87 -8.88 0.84
C SER A 2 -25.76 -9.18 1.84
N ILE A 3 -24.62 -8.49 1.70
CA ILE A 3 -23.55 -8.53 2.70
C ILE A 3 -24.09 -7.77 3.91
N ASP A 4 -24.19 -8.41 5.07
CA ASP A 4 -24.68 -7.76 6.27
C ASP A 4 -23.63 -6.77 6.82
N LEU A 5 -24.10 -5.75 7.55
CA LEU A 5 -23.27 -4.67 8.10
C LEU A 5 -22.16 -5.17 9.02
N VAL A 6 -22.35 -6.32 9.68
CA VAL A 6 -21.38 -6.90 10.59
C VAL A 6 -20.24 -7.54 9.79
N THR A 7 -20.56 -8.32 8.76
CA THR A 7 -19.57 -8.86 7.82
C THR A 7 -18.79 -7.75 7.11
N LEU A 8 -19.44 -6.65 6.74
CA LEU A 8 -18.77 -5.48 6.15
C LEU A 8 -17.82 -4.80 7.15
N GLN A 9 -18.22 -4.66 8.42
CA GLN A 9 -17.38 -4.11 9.48
C GLN A 9 -16.13 -4.99 9.70
N TYR A 10 -16.28 -6.32 9.76
CA TYR A 10 -15.15 -7.25 9.91
C TYR A 10 -14.25 -7.24 8.68
N HIS A 11 -14.80 -7.19 7.48
CA HIS A 11 -14.01 -7.10 6.24
C HIS A 11 -13.23 -5.78 6.16
N LEU A 12 -13.85 -4.66 6.52
CA LEU A 12 -13.16 -3.37 6.64
C LEU A 12 -12.07 -3.40 7.71
N MET A 13 -12.33 -4.07 8.84
CA MET A 13 -11.36 -4.24 9.92
C MET A 13 -10.20 -5.14 9.50
N ASP A 14 -10.45 -6.21 8.74
CA ASP A 14 -9.42 -7.09 8.16
C ASP A 14 -8.57 -6.36 7.13
N ILE A 15 -9.17 -5.54 6.26
CA ILE A 15 -8.43 -4.69 5.32
C ILE A 15 -7.55 -3.71 6.10
N PHE A 16 -8.11 -3.03 7.10
CA PHE A 16 -7.40 -2.04 7.90
C PHE A 16 -6.27 -2.69 8.70
N LEU A 17 -6.52 -3.85 9.28
CA LEU A 17 -5.55 -4.63 10.04
C LEU A 17 -4.45 -5.16 9.13
N LYS A 18 -4.76 -5.54 7.88
CA LYS A 18 -3.78 -5.96 6.87
C LYS A 18 -2.92 -4.82 6.37
N VAL A 19 -3.48 -3.60 6.24
CA VAL A 19 -2.72 -2.37 6.00
C VAL A 19 -1.76 -2.11 7.16
N ILE A 20 -2.25 -2.17 8.41
CA ILE A 20 -1.43 -1.90 9.61
C ILE A 20 -0.37 -2.96 9.87
N TYR A 21 -0.64 -4.25 9.59
CA TYR A 21 0.35 -5.32 9.77
C TYR A 21 1.48 -5.30 8.75
N GLN A 22 1.48 -4.38 7.78
CA GLN A 22 2.61 -4.18 6.87
C GLN A 22 3.84 -3.58 7.59
N VAL A 23 3.80 -3.32 8.91
CA VAL A 23 4.92 -2.78 9.71
C VAL A 23 5.61 -1.62 8.97
N SER A 24 4.81 -0.62 8.61
CA SER A 24 5.28 0.65 8.08
C SER A 24 5.11 1.74 9.15
N CYS A 25 5.89 2.81 9.05
CA CYS A 25 5.86 3.89 10.03
C CYS A 25 4.80 4.96 9.73
N HIS A 26 4.20 4.99 8.54
CA HIS A 26 3.30 6.07 8.14
C HIS A 26 2.25 5.63 7.12
N THR A 27 1.05 6.18 7.31
CA THR A 27 -0.09 6.05 6.41
C THR A 27 -0.47 7.43 5.88
N ALA A 28 -0.68 7.54 4.57
CA ALA A 28 -1.27 8.71 3.94
C ALA A 28 -2.61 8.35 3.29
N VAL A 29 -3.55 9.30 3.28
CA VAL A 29 -4.84 9.16 2.60
C VAL A 29 -4.99 10.32 1.62
N SER A 30 -5.21 10.00 0.35
CA SER A 30 -5.46 11.01 -0.69
C SER A 30 -6.86 11.62 -0.55
N SER A 31 -7.08 12.77 -1.20
CA SER A 31 -8.41 13.42 -1.29
C SER A 31 -9.47 12.50 -1.89
N ASP A 32 -9.06 11.56 -2.74
CA ASP A 32 -9.93 10.60 -3.42
C ASP A 32 -10.19 9.34 -2.57
N GLY A 33 -9.64 9.28 -1.36
CA GLY A 33 -9.85 8.17 -0.42
C GLY A 33 -8.93 6.97 -0.61
N TYR A 34 -7.92 7.04 -1.48
CA TYR A 34 -6.90 6.01 -1.60
C TYR A 34 -5.89 6.06 -0.45
N ILE A 35 -5.45 4.88 0.00
CA ILE A 35 -4.53 4.70 1.12
C ILE A 35 -3.11 4.43 0.59
N PHE A 36 -2.10 5.03 1.20
CA PHE A 36 -0.69 4.80 0.86
C PHE A 36 0.05 4.48 2.15
N GLU A 37 0.55 3.26 2.26
CA GLU A 37 1.20 2.73 3.46
C GLU A 37 2.70 2.50 3.20
N GLY A 38 3.55 3.12 4.01
CA GLY A 38 5.00 2.92 3.96
C GLY A 38 5.74 3.72 2.90
N HIS A 39 7.01 3.38 2.71
CA HIS A 39 7.99 4.14 1.93
C HIS A 39 7.83 3.96 0.42
N ILE A 40 6.66 4.32 -0.11
CA ILE A 40 6.32 4.24 -1.52
C ILE A 40 7.00 5.39 -2.27
N PRO A 41 7.79 5.13 -3.33
CA PRO A 41 8.31 6.18 -4.20
C PRO A 41 7.21 7.04 -4.83
N SER A 42 7.42 8.36 -4.86
CA SER A 42 6.41 9.33 -5.30
C SER A 42 5.96 9.15 -6.76
N GLU A 43 6.84 8.60 -7.60
CA GLU A 43 6.53 8.22 -8.99
C GLU A 43 5.36 7.22 -9.06
N TYR A 44 5.35 6.19 -8.21
CA TYR A 44 4.28 5.19 -8.19
C TYR A 44 2.98 5.74 -7.59
N ILE A 45 3.07 6.66 -6.62
CA ILE A 45 1.89 7.37 -6.10
C ILE A 45 1.24 8.17 -7.23
N THR A 46 2.04 8.93 -7.99
CA THR A 46 1.56 9.76 -9.09
C THR A 46 0.97 8.90 -10.22
N GLN A 47 1.65 7.82 -10.57
CA GLN A 47 1.17 6.87 -11.58
C GLN A 47 -0.16 6.25 -11.15
N PHE A 48 -0.26 5.75 -9.91
CA PHE A 48 -1.48 5.16 -9.38
C PHE A 48 -2.65 6.16 -9.38
N LEU A 49 -2.43 7.40 -8.96
CA LEU A 49 -3.46 8.45 -8.97
C LEU A 49 -3.89 8.86 -10.38
N THR A 50 -3.06 8.60 -11.40
CA THR A 50 -3.39 8.82 -12.81
C THR A 50 -4.18 7.64 -13.39
N GLU A 51 -3.72 6.41 -13.14
CA GLU A 51 -4.33 5.18 -13.65
C GLU A 51 -5.64 4.83 -12.94
N LYS A 52 -5.75 5.16 -11.66
CA LYS A 52 -6.86 4.85 -10.75
C LYS A 52 -7.37 3.41 -10.93
N PRO A 53 -6.54 2.39 -10.63
CA PRO A 53 -6.88 1.00 -10.91
C PRO A 53 -8.23 0.58 -10.30
N ALA A 54 -9.03 -0.15 -11.07
CA ALA A 54 -10.36 -0.56 -10.64
C ALA A 54 -10.30 -1.42 -9.37
N ASN A 55 -11.19 -1.12 -8.41
CA ASN A 55 -11.28 -1.79 -7.12
C ASN A 55 -10.03 -1.71 -6.24
N ALA A 56 -9.07 -0.84 -6.57
CA ALA A 56 -7.93 -0.59 -5.71
C ALA A 56 -8.34 0.26 -4.49
N LEU A 57 -7.74 -0.10 -3.36
CA LEU A 57 -7.76 0.63 -2.11
C LEU A 57 -6.58 1.60 -2.04
N GLY A 58 -5.44 1.25 -2.64
CA GLY A 58 -4.21 1.98 -2.44
C GLY A 58 -2.93 1.22 -2.76
N LEU A 59 -1.80 1.77 -2.34
CA LEU A 59 -0.48 1.14 -2.42
C LEU A 59 0.12 0.88 -1.03
N SER A 60 0.99 -0.11 -0.94
CA SER A 60 1.74 -0.45 0.27
C SER A 60 3.17 -0.87 -0.04
N VAL A 61 4.12 -0.45 0.77
CA VAL A 61 5.47 -1.05 0.87
C VAL A 61 5.60 -1.69 2.25
N PRO A 62 5.58 -3.03 2.35
CA PRO A 62 5.76 -3.72 3.62
C PRO A 62 7.17 -3.54 4.20
N GLY A 63 7.21 -3.40 5.52
CA GLY A 63 8.43 -3.33 6.33
C GLY A 63 9.12 -1.97 6.25
N MET A 64 10.45 -2.01 6.37
CA MET A 64 11.32 -0.83 6.34
C MET A 64 12.57 -1.13 5.52
N PRO A 65 12.46 -1.27 4.18
CA PRO A 65 13.61 -1.58 3.36
C PRO A 65 14.62 -0.43 3.36
N HIS A 66 15.87 -0.72 3.74
CA HIS A 66 16.97 0.25 3.65
C HIS A 66 17.17 0.68 2.20
N GLY A 67 17.29 1.99 1.98
CA GLY A 67 17.38 2.59 0.65
C GLY A 67 16.04 2.98 0.02
N SER A 68 14.92 2.74 0.70
CA SER A 68 13.63 3.36 0.35
C SER A 68 13.59 4.85 0.74
N PRO A 69 12.67 5.65 0.16
CA PRO A 69 12.60 7.09 0.43
C PRO A 69 12.50 7.42 1.92
N GLY A 70 13.49 8.10 2.51
CA GLY A 70 13.56 8.41 3.94
C GLY A 70 14.21 7.33 4.82
N MET A 71 14.71 6.24 4.22
CA MET A 71 15.48 5.16 4.87
C MET A 71 16.84 4.93 4.19
N GLU A 72 17.41 5.97 3.57
CA GLU A 72 18.68 5.89 2.85
C GLU A 72 19.86 5.67 3.82
N VAL A 73 20.65 4.62 3.59
CA VAL A 73 21.84 4.32 4.41
C VAL A 73 23.05 4.10 3.51
N GLY A 74 23.80 5.18 3.26
CA GLY A 74 24.99 5.14 2.42
C GLY A 74 24.68 4.58 1.03
N ASN A 75 25.38 3.51 0.63
CA ASN A 75 25.13 2.81 -0.63
C ASN A 75 24.40 1.46 -0.46
N HIS A 76 23.80 1.22 0.71
CA HIS A 76 23.01 0.02 0.97
C HIS A 76 21.60 0.18 0.42
N PHE A 77 21.18 -0.80 -0.37
CA PHE A 77 19.84 -0.87 -0.95
C PHE A 77 19.32 -2.30 -0.81
N MET A 78 18.13 -2.44 -0.24
CA MET A 78 17.41 -3.71 -0.24
C MET A 78 16.29 -3.62 -1.28
N PRO A 79 16.26 -4.50 -2.29
CA PRO A 79 15.15 -4.57 -3.23
C PRO A 79 13.82 -4.82 -2.50
N TYR A 80 12.77 -4.16 -2.96
CA TYR A 80 11.44 -4.28 -2.37
C TYR A 80 10.34 -4.14 -3.42
N ASP A 81 9.19 -4.74 -3.11
CA ASP A 81 8.00 -4.66 -3.94
C ASP A 81 7.08 -3.55 -3.43
N VAL A 82 6.50 -2.80 -4.37
CA VAL A 82 5.34 -1.95 -4.14
C VAL A 82 4.11 -2.79 -4.44
N LEU A 83 3.20 -2.92 -3.48
CA LEU A 83 1.99 -3.71 -3.62
C LEU A 83 0.78 -2.80 -3.88
N VAL A 84 -0.08 -3.19 -4.81
CA VAL A 84 -1.45 -2.64 -4.87
C VAL A 84 -2.34 -3.45 -3.94
N LEU A 85 -3.13 -2.74 -3.13
CA LEU A 85 -4.13 -3.30 -2.26
C LEU A 85 -5.50 -3.18 -2.90
N TYR A 86 -6.28 -4.25 -2.89
CA TYR A 86 -7.64 -4.27 -3.42
C TYR A 86 -8.69 -4.29 -2.30
N LYS A 87 -9.88 -3.81 -2.61
CA LYS A 87 -11.03 -3.78 -1.68
C LYS A 87 -11.52 -5.16 -1.26
N ASP A 88 -11.14 -6.22 -1.96
CA ASP A 88 -11.42 -7.61 -1.58
C ASP A 88 -10.40 -8.17 -0.57
N GLY A 89 -9.42 -7.36 -0.13
CA GLY A 89 -8.37 -7.76 0.79
C GLY A 89 -7.19 -8.50 0.13
N THR A 90 -7.22 -8.68 -1.19
CA THR A 90 -6.08 -9.21 -1.94
C THR A 90 -5.04 -8.13 -2.21
N SER A 91 -3.83 -8.55 -2.54
CA SER A 91 -2.76 -7.66 -2.98
C SER A 91 -2.02 -8.27 -4.16
N LYS A 92 -1.40 -7.42 -4.98
CA LYS A 92 -0.53 -7.83 -6.09
C LYS A 92 0.67 -6.91 -6.16
N VAL A 93 1.77 -7.41 -6.71
CA VAL A 93 2.93 -6.58 -7.04
C VAL A 93 2.50 -5.56 -8.09
N TYR A 94 2.62 -4.28 -7.76
CA TYR A 94 2.39 -3.15 -8.65
C TYR A 94 3.69 -2.78 -9.36
N ALA A 95 4.80 -2.74 -8.62
CA ALA A 95 6.13 -2.51 -9.14
C ALA A 95 7.20 -3.19 -8.28
N GLN A 96 8.37 -3.43 -8.86
CA GLN A 96 9.54 -3.91 -8.13
C GLN A 96 10.61 -2.83 -8.16
N VAL A 97 11.15 -2.48 -7.00
CA VAL A 97 12.23 -1.52 -6.86
C VAL A 97 13.51 -2.30 -6.65
N ASN A 98 14.28 -2.49 -7.72
CA ASN A 98 15.48 -3.34 -7.73
C ASN A 98 16.78 -2.56 -8.01
N ARG A 99 16.67 -1.24 -8.18
CA ARG A 99 17.69 -0.32 -8.70
C ARG A 99 18.02 -0.51 -10.19
#